data_AF-B4TE05-F1
#
_entry.id   AF-B4TE05-F1
#
_cell.length_a   1.000
_cell.length_b   1.000
_cell.length_c   1.000
_cell.angle_alpha   90.00
_cell.angle_beta   90.00
_cell.angle_gamma   90.00
#
_symmetry.space_group_name_H-M   'P 1'
#
loop_
_entity.id
_entity.type
_entity.pdbx_description
1 polymer ?
#
loop_
_entity_poly.entity_id
_entity_poly.type
_entity_poly.pdbx_seq_one_letter_code
_entity_poly.pdbx_strand_id
1 'polypeptide(L)'
;MIASKFGIGQQVRHSLLGYLGVVVDIDPEYSLDEPSPDELAVNDELRAAPWYHVVMEDDDGQPVHTYLAEAQLRSEMRDEHPEQPSMDELARTIRKQLQAPRLRN
;
A
#
# COMPACT_ATOMS: atom_id res chain seq x y z
N MET A 1 12.76 15.12 -5.95
CA MET A 1 12.52 14.07 -4.94
C MET A 1 11.02 14.04 -4.74
N ILE A 2 10.34 12.99 -5.19
CA ILE A 2 8.90 12.87 -4.96
C ILE A 2 8.72 12.44 -3.50
N ALA A 3 7.95 13.21 -2.75
CA ALA A 3 7.65 12.90 -1.36
C ALA A 3 6.50 11.90 -1.34
N SER A 4 6.70 10.79 -0.62
CA SER A 4 5.67 9.78 -0.37
C SER A 4 5.21 9.92 1.07
N LYS A 5 3.89 9.87 1.31
CA LYS A 5 3.30 9.93 2.65
C LYS A 5 3.44 8.63 3.43
N PHE A 6 3.60 7.49 2.76
CA PHE A 6 3.58 6.17 3.39
C PHE A 6 4.86 5.39 3.05
N GLY A 7 5.44 4.69 4.03
CA GLY A 7 6.65 3.87 3.81
C GLY A 7 6.36 2.40 3.53
N ILE A 8 7.28 1.70 2.87
CA ILE A 8 7.22 0.23 2.73
C ILE A 8 7.21 -0.42 4.13
N GLY A 9 6.28 -1.36 4.34
CA GLY A 9 6.00 -2.01 5.62
C GLY A 9 5.07 -1.20 6.54
N GLN A 10 4.63 0.00 6.15
CA GLN A 10 3.64 0.76 6.92
C GLN A 10 2.24 0.16 6.77
N GLN A 11 1.50 0.10 7.88
CA GLN A 11 0.08 -0.24 7.84
C GLN A 11 -0.74 1.00 7.49
N VAL A 12 -1.69 0.81 6.59
CA VAL A 12 -2.57 1.83 6.04
C VAL A 12 -3.99 1.30 5.98
N ARG A 13 -4.96 2.20 5.81
CA ARG A 13 -6.33 1.83 5.47
C ARG A 13 -6.74 2.44 4.15
N HIS A 14 -7.59 1.73 3.41
CA HIS A 14 -8.33 2.33 2.31
C HIS A 14 -9.22 3.47 2.86
N SER A 15 -9.09 4.66 2.29
CA SER A 15 -9.72 5.89 2.79
C SER A 15 -11.25 5.84 2.75
N LEU A 16 -11.84 5.15 1.78
CA LEU A 16 -13.29 5.03 1.67
C LEU A 16 -13.84 3.80 2.40
N LEU A 17 -13.24 2.63 2.15
CA LEU A 17 -13.78 1.33 2.57
C LEU A 17 -13.26 0.90 3.95
N GLY A 18 -12.14 1.47 4.40
CA GLY A 18 -11.57 1.18 5.72
C GLY A 18 -10.80 -0.13 5.83
N TYR A 19 -10.67 -0.90 4.74
CA TYR A 19 -9.84 -2.12 4.70
C TYR A 19 -8.41 -1.84 5.16
N LEU A 20 -7.91 -2.65 6.08
CA LEU A 20 -6.52 -2.62 6.55
C LEU A 20 -5.62 -3.23 5.48
N GLY A 21 -4.44 -2.65 5.30
CA GLY A 21 -3.40 -3.23 4.47
C GLY A 21 -2.00 -2.77 4.84
N VAL A 22 -1.01 -3.33 4.16
CA VAL A 22 0.41 -3.05 4.34
C VAL A 22 1.00 -2.61 3.01
N VAL A 23 1.67 -1.47 3.00
CA VAL A 23 2.43 -1.00 1.82
C VAL A 23 3.60 -1.95 1.58
N VAL A 24 3.68 -2.52 0.38
CA VAL A 24 4.76 -3.45 -0.01
C VAL A 24 5.71 -2.86 -1.03
N ASP A 25 5.26 -1.89 -1.82
CA ASP A 25 6.09 -1.13 -2.76
C ASP A 25 5.48 0.25 -3.04
N ILE A 26 6.29 1.15 -3.62
CA ILE A 26 5.90 2.54 -3.90
C ILE A 26 6.43 2.95 -5.26
N ASP A 27 5.52 3.37 -6.13
CA ASP A 27 5.84 4.03 -7.38
C ASP A 27 5.75 5.56 -7.25
N PRO A 28 6.68 6.31 -7.87
CA PRO A 28 6.64 7.76 -7.84
C PRO A 28 5.41 8.38 -8.51
N GLU A 29 4.82 7.66 -9.47
CA GLU A 29 3.68 8.03 -10.30
C GLU A 29 2.97 6.75 -10.76
N TYR A 30 1.81 6.87 -11.39
CA TYR A 30 1.09 5.71 -11.93
C TYR A 30 1.95 4.96 -12.97
N SER A 31 2.24 3.68 -12.73
CA SER A 31 3.20 2.87 -13.50
C SER A 31 2.60 1.70 -14.28
N LEU A 32 1.31 1.38 -14.06
CA LEU A 32 0.65 0.31 -14.79
C LEU A 32 0.34 0.74 -16.24
N ASP A 33 0.01 -0.23 -17.09
CA ASP A 33 -0.40 0.06 -18.46
C ASP A 33 -1.55 1.06 -18.49
N GLU A 34 -1.58 1.87 -19.55
CA GLU A 34 -2.56 2.92 -19.71
C GLU A 34 -3.96 2.27 -19.67
N PRO A 35 -4.76 2.58 -18.63
CA PRO A 35 -6.08 2.00 -18.45
C PRO A 35 -6.94 2.32 -19.68
N SER A 36 -7.91 1.47 -19.99
CA SER A 36 -8.97 1.90 -20.90
C SER A 36 -9.62 3.18 -20.38
N PRO A 37 -10.16 4.06 -21.25
CA PRO A 37 -10.83 5.29 -20.81
C PRO A 37 -11.92 5.07 -19.76
N ASP A 38 -12.53 3.88 -19.76
CA ASP A 38 -13.55 3.45 -18.81
C ASP A 38 -12.96 3.06 -17.43
N GLU A 39 -11.71 2.58 -17.39
CA GLU A 39 -11.07 2.06 -16.18
C GLU A 39 -10.53 3.15 -15.26
N LEU A 40 -10.09 4.29 -15.79
CA LEU A 40 -9.55 5.35 -14.95
C LEU A 40 -10.04 6.72 -15.42
N ALA A 41 -11.12 7.18 -14.78
CA ALA A 41 -11.37 8.61 -14.58
C ALA A 41 -10.32 9.24 -13.62
N VAL A 42 -9.07 8.78 -13.66
CA VAL A 42 -7.98 9.31 -12.85
C VAL A 42 -7.52 10.59 -13.52
N ASN A 43 -7.71 11.71 -12.83
CA ASN A 43 -7.18 13.02 -13.18
C ASN A 43 -5.63 12.93 -13.30
N ASP A 44 -5.02 13.65 -14.25
CA ASP A 44 -3.56 13.74 -14.43
C ASP A 44 -2.81 14.03 -13.12
N GLU A 45 -3.41 14.85 -12.25
CA GLU A 45 -2.87 15.18 -10.94
C GLU A 45 -2.68 13.95 -10.03
N LEU A 46 -3.60 12.99 -10.08
CA LEU A 46 -3.50 11.74 -9.33
C LEU A 46 -2.48 10.79 -9.95
N ARG A 47 -2.34 10.78 -11.28
CA ARG A 47 -1.31 9.97 -11.95
C ARG A 47 0.10 10.45 -11.62
N ALA A 48 0.31 11.76 -11.47
CA ALA A 48 1.60 12.34 -11.14
C ALA A 48 1.96 12.29 -9.63
N ALA A 49 1.06 11.83 -8.78
CA ALA A 49 1.31 11.59 -7.36
C ALA A 49 1.75 10.14 -7.12
N PRO A 50 2.38 9.80 -5.97
CA PRO A 50 2.76 8.42 -5.67
C PRO A 50 1.59 7.44 -5.69
N TRP A 51 1.88 6.25 -6.22
CA TRP A 51 1.01 5.09 -6.16
C TRP A 51 1.67 3.98 -5.35
N TYR A 52 0.84 3.16 -4.73
CA TYR A 52 1.26 2.21 -3.73
C TYR A 52 0.76 0.82 -4.08
N HIS A 53 1.67 -0.14 -3.99
CA HIS A 53 1.33 -1.55 -3.91
C HIS A 53 0.98 -1.87 -2.47
N VAL A 54 -0.25 -2.29 -2.21
CA VAL A 54 -0.76 -2.56 -0.87
C VAL A 54 -1.34 -3.98 -0.84
N VAL A 55 -0.92 -4.79 0.13
CA VAL A 55 -1.61 -6.05 0.43
C VAL A 55 -2.65 -5.76 1.49
N MET A 56 -3.92 -5.98 1.16
CA MET A 56 -5.08 -5.84 2.05
C MET A 56 -5.65 -7.23 2.37
N GLU A 57 -6.58 -7.30 3.32
CA GLU A 57 -7.45 -8.47 3.48
C GLU A 57 -8.86 -8.13 2.98
N ASP A 58 -9.46 -9.07 2.25
CA ASP A 58 -10.88 -9.02 1.94
C ASP A 58 -11.75 -9.48 3.13
N ASP A 59 -13.06 -9.53 2.92
CA ASP A 59 -14.03 -9.93 3.94
C ASP A 59 -13.87 -11.41 4.39
N ASP A 60 -13.18 -12.24 3.60
CA ASP A 60 -12.86 -13.64 3.91
C ASP A 60 -11.46 -13.80 4.55
N GLY A 61 -10.79 -12.68 4.87
CA GLY A 61 -9.45 -12.65 5.44
C GLY A 61 -8.35 -13.10 4.46
N GLN A 62 -8.64 -13.18 3.16
CA GLN A 62 -7.64 -13.53 2.16
C GLN A 62 -6.81 -12.32 1.77
N PRO A 63 -5.49 -12.47 1.59
CA PRO A 63 -4.64 -11.37 1.14
C PRO A 63 -4.94 -11.02 -0.32
N VAL A 64 -5.28 -9.75 -0.56
CA VAL A 64 -5.53 -9.19 -1.88
C VAL A 64 -4.48 -8.11 -2.15
N HIS A 65 -3.77 -8.24 -3.27
CA HIS A 65 -2.85 -7.19 -3.72
C HIS A 65 -3.63 -6.12 -4.48
N THR A 66 -3.53 -4.87 -4.04
CA THR A 66 -4.23 -3.73 -4.61
C THR A 66 -3.23 -2.63 -4.96
N TYR A 67 -3.49 -1.94 -6.07
CA TYR A 67 -2.71 -0.79 -6.52
C TYR A 67 -3.54 0.48 -6.35
N LEU A 68 -3.06 1.41 -5.50
CA LEU A 68 -3.85 2.53 -5.01
C LEU A 68 -3.07 3.84 -5.06
N ALA A 69 -3.76 4.92 -5.45
CA ALA A 69 -3.21 6.27 -5.36
C ALA A 69 -3.04 6.70 -3.89
N GLU A 70 -2.09 7.60 -3.63
CA GLU A 70 -1.88 8.16 -2.29
C GLU A 70 -3.16 8.70 -1.63
N ALA A 71 -4.04 9.32 -2.43
CA ALA A 71 -5.30 9.90 -1.96
C ALA A 71 -6.30 8.85 -1.45
N GLN A 72 -6.17 7.59 -1.88
CA GLN A 72 -7.03 6.48 -1.48
C GLN A 72 -6.55 5.81 -0.18
N LEU A 73 -5.47 6.31 0.42
CA LEU A 73 -4.87 5.73 1.62
C LEU A 73 -4.86 6.73 2.79
N ARG A 74 -4.91 6.17 3.99
CA ARG A 74 -4.66 6.88 5.26
C ARG A 74 -3.81 6.00 6.17
N SER A 75 -3.05 6.62 7.07
CA SER A 75 -2.27 5.85 8.05
C SER A 75 -3.19 5.04 8.96
N GLU A 76 -2.80 3.81 9.24
CA GLU A 76 -3.32 3.08 10.39
C GLU A 76 -2.73 3.69 11.67
N MET A 77 -3.56 3.82 12.71
CA MET A 77 -3.19 4.42 14.00
C MET A 77 -3.05 3.38 15.11
N ARG A 78 -3.55 2.16 14.90
CA ARG A 78 -3.45 1.03 15.82
C ARG A 78 -2.22 0.18 15.48
N ASP A 79 -1.51 -0.26 16.52
CA ASP A 79 -0.33 -1.12 16.36
C ASP A 79 -0.67 -2.60 16.24
N GLU A 80 -1.84 -3.02 16.74
CA GLU A 80 -2.27 -4.42 16.79
C GLU A 80 -3.73 -4.58 16.33
N HIS A 81 -3.99 -5.67 15.62
CA HIS A 81 -5.28 -6.00 15.02
C HIS A 81 -5.64 -7.47 15.31
N PRO A 82 -6.30 -7.76 16.46
CA PRO A 82 -6.65 -9.13 16.84
C PRO A 82 -7.48 -9.89 15.79
N GLU A 83 -8.29 -9.17 15.01
CA GLU A 83 -9.11 -9.76 13.94
C GLU A 83 -8.34 -9.95 12.62
N GLN A 84 -7.17 -9.31 12.48
CA GLN A 84 -6.36 -9.31 11.26
C GLN A 84 -4.85 -9.50 11.57
N PRO A 85 -4.46 -10.51 12.38
CA PRO A 85 -3.10 -10.65 12.89
C PRO A 85 -2.07 -10.91 11.79
N SER A 86 -2.49 -11.46 10.65
CA SER A 86 -1.70 -11.64 9.45
C SER A 86 -1.16 -10.32 8.88
N MET A 87 -1.93 -9.23 8.97
CA MET A 87 -1.46 -7.90 8.53
C MET A 87 -0.38 -7.34 9.46
N ASP A 88 -0.50 -7.53 10.77
CA ASP A 88 0.55 -7.16 11.73
C ASP A 88 1.83 -7.97 11.47
N GLU A 89 1.69 -9.27 11.21
CA GLU A 89 2.81 -10.14 10.89
C GLU A 89 3.51 -9.75 9.59
N LEU A 90 2.74 -9.44 8.54
CA LEU A 90 3.27 -8.98 7.26
C LEU A 90 4.05 -7.68 7.43
N ALA A 91 3.47 -6.69 8.11
CA ALA A 91 4.12 -5.41 8.37
C ALA A 91 5.43 -5.57 9.14
N ARG A 92 5.44 -6.38 10.21
CA ARG A 92 6.67 -6.69 10.97
C ARG A 92 7.71 -7.38 10.10
N THR A 93 7.30 -8.34 9.27
CA THR A 93 8.21 -9.09 8.40
C THR A 93 8.88 -8.19 7.37
N ILE A 94 8.10 -7.35 6.70
CA ILE A 94 8.62 -6.38 5.72
C ILE A 94 9.59 -5.40 6.39
N ARG A 95 9.22 -4.81 7.54
CA ARG A 95 10.11 -3.88 8.27
C ARG A 95 11.43 -4.55 8.68
N LYS A 96 11.38 -5.81 9.12
CA LYS A 96 12.59 -6.59 9.44
C LYS A 96 13.46 -6.83 8.19
N GLN A 97 12.84 -7.16 7.05
CA GLN A 97 13.57 -7.36 5.79
C GLN A 97 14.22 -6.07 5.28
N LEU A 98 13.56 -4.92 5.44
CA LEU A 98 14.14 -3.62 5.08
C LEU A 98 15.35 -3.23 5.95
N GLN A 99 15.39 -3.70 7.20
CA GLN A 99 16.50 -3.47 8.12
C GLN A 99 17.64 -4.48 7.93
N ALA A 100 17.36 -5.64 7.31
CA ALA A 100 18.36 -6.66 7.07
C ALA A 100 19.45 -6.12 6.14
N PRO A 101 20.74 -6.42 6.40
CA PRO A 101 21.82 -6.03 5.49
C PRO A 101 21.52 -6.60 4.11
N ARG A 102 21.31 -5.74 3.11
CA ARG A 102 21.29 -6.17 1.72
C ARG A 102 22.69 -6.68 1.41
N LEU A 103 22.83 -8.00 1.23
CA LEU A 103 24.06 -8.61 0.74
C LEU A 103 24.39 -7.96 -0.60
N ARG A 104 25.34 -7.00 -0.56
CA ARG A 104 25.93 -6.39 -1.74
C ARG A 104 26.88 -7.45 -2.31
N ASN A 105 26.44 -8.17 -3.33
CA ASN A 105 27.33 -8.90 -4.22
C ASN A 105 27.72 -7.98 -5.38
#